data_AF-A0A225WVV0-F1
#
_entry.id   AF-A0A225WVV0-F1
#
_cell.length_a   1.000
_cell.length_b   1.000
_cell.length_c   1.000
_cell.angle_alpha   90.00
_cell.angle_beta   90.00
_cell.angle_gamma   90.00
#
_symmetry.space_group_name_H-M   'P 1'
#
loop_
_entity.id
_entity.type
_entity.pdbx_description
1 polymer ?
#
loop_
_entity_poly.entity_id
_entity_poly.type
_entity_poly.pdbx_seq_one_letter_code
_entity_poly.pdbx_strand_id
1 'polypeptide(L)'
;MSARTQAENLLTLFIFVSCVLIHVQAMTVTLYGERTDTVHKFSIGGVAQRCFNINTCFKGPSKSATWNGVKKNTNVVFYSNENCQTHKAIGRETPDGALYFSDVNFYHNVAAIMIWEMGQYATNGIANACYLDEHATANSSINILA
;
A
#
# COMPACT_ATOMS: atom_id res chain seq x y z
N MET A 1 -45.57 -20.57 -9.71
CA MET A 1 -44.23 -20.17 -9.22
C MET A 1 -44.43 -19.08 -8.18
N SER A 2 -44.05 -19.30 -6.92
CA SER A 2 -44.44 -18.45 -5.79
C SER A 2 -43.63 -17.16 -5.75
N ALA A 3 -44.27 -16.02 -5.43
CA ALA A 3 -43.59 -14.73 -5.23
C ALA A 3 -42.46 -14.81 -4.18
N ARG A 4 -42.55 -15.76 -3.25
CA ARG A 4 -41.54 -16.07 -2.24
C ARG A 4 -40.23 -16.59 -2.86
N THR A 5 -40.33 -17.48 -3.85
CA THR A 5 -39.18 -18.06 -4.56
C THR A 5 -38.47 -17.02 -5.45
N GLN A 6 -39.22 -16.07 -6.01
CA GLN A 6 -38.66 -15.00 -6.82
C GLN A 6 -37.87 -13.98 -5.97
N ALA A 7 -38.37 -13.67 -4.76
CA ALA A 7 -37.68 -12.78 -3.82
C ALA A 7 -36.37 -13.38 -3.27
N GLU A 8 -36.35 -14.68 -2.96
CA GLU A 8 -35.15 -15.40 -2.51
C GLU A 8 -34.06 -15.44 -3.59
N ASN A 9 -34.44 -15.67 -4.85
CA ASN A 9 -33.50 -15.63 -5.98
C ASN A 9 -32.94 -14.23 -6.23
N LEU A 10 -33.77 -13.18 -6.09
CA LEU A 10 -33.32 -11.80 -6.24
C LEU A 10 -32.33 -11.40 -5.15
N LEU A 11 -32.62 -11.80 -3.90
CA LEU A 11 -31.75 -11.53 -2.75
C LEU A 11 -30.40 -12.24 -2.92
N THR A 12 -30.43 -13.50 -3.35
CA THR A 12 -29.22 -14.29 -3.61
C THR A 12 -28.38 -13.68 -4.73
N LEU A 13 -29.02 -13.22 -5.81
CA LEU A 13 -28.35 -12.55 -6.93
C LEU A 13 -27.73 -11.21 -6.47
N PHE A 14 -28.44 -10.43 -5.66
CA PHE A 14 -27.92 -9.18 -5.08
C PHE A 14 -26.71 -9.42 -4.19
N ILE A 15 -26.74 -10.44 -3.32
CA ILE A 15 -25.59 -10.80 -2.48
C ILE A 15 -24.41 -11.25 -3.35
N PHE A 16 -24.65 -12.08 -4.37
CA PHE A 16 -23.61 -12.53 -5.29
C PHE A 16 -22.96 -11.34 -6.01
N VAL A 17 -23.75 -10.44 -6.60
CA VAL A 17 -23.27 -9.24 -7.30
C VAL A 17 -22.49 -8.32 -6.34
N SER A 18 -22.94 -8.18 -5.10
CA SER A 18 -22.25 -7.39 -4.07
C SER A 18 -20.90 -7.99 -3.67
N CYS A 19 -20.79 -9.33 -3.61
CA CYS A 19 -19.53 -10.03 -3.35
C CYS A 19 -18.54 -9.97 -4.53
N VAL A 20 -19.01 -9.83 -5.78
CA VAL A 20 -18.10 -9.63 -6.94
C VAL A 20 -17.56 -8.20 -6.99
N LEU A 21 -18.25 -7.23 -6.37
CA LEU A 21 -17.86 -5.82 -6.32
C LEU A 21 -16.96 -5.47 -5.12
N ILE A 22 -16.16 -6.42 -4.60
CA ILE A 22 -15.11 -6.10 -3.63
C ILE A 22 -14.09 -5.21 -4.35
N HIS A 23 -14.25 -3.90 -4.23
CA HIS A 23 -13.27 -2.92 -4.64
C HIS A 23 -11.99 -3.19 -3.83
N VAL A 24 -10.94 -3.69 -4.49
CA VAL A 24 -9.59 -3.56 -3.96
C VAL A 24 -9.30 -2.06 -3.92
N GLN A 25 -9.52 -1.43 -2.77
CA GLN A 25 -9.13 -0.05 -2.56
C GLN A 25 -7.60 -0.01 -2.52
N ALA A 26 -7.00 0.64 -3.52
CA ALA A 26 -5.57 0.87 -3.54
C ALA A 26 -5.22 1.89 -2.44
N MET A 27 -4.25 1.52 -1.62
CA MET A 27 -3.70 2.38 -0.57
C MET A 27 -2.58 3.22 -1.18
N THR A 28 -2.46 4.47 -0.78
CA THR A 28 -1.37 5.33 -1.23
C THR A 28 -0.39 5.56 -0.09
N VAL A 29 0.90 5.39 -0.36
CA VAL A 29 1.97 5.88 0.51
C VAL A 29 2.83 6.87 -0.27
N THR A 30 2.98 8.09 0.24
CA THR A 30 3.85 9.11 -0.36
C THR A 30 5.08 9.29 0.53
N LEU A 31 6.26 9.17 -0.06
CA LEU A 31 7.53 9.39 0.59
C LEU A 31 8.12 10.72 0.13
N TYR A 32 8.56 11.54 1.09
CA TYR A 32 9.14 12.85 0.86
C TYR A 32 10.60 12.82 1.26
N GLY A 33 11.48 13.24 0.35
CA GLY A 33 12.90 13.44 0.60
C GLY A 33 13.20 14.82 1.17
N GLU A 34 14.48 15.04 1.49
CA GLU A 34 14.98 16.32 1.99
C GLU A 34 14.92 17.43 0.94
N ARG A 35 15.15 17.09 -0.32
CA ARG A 35 14.93 18.00 -1.46
C ARG A 35 13.46 17.97 -1.86
N THR A 36 12.89 19.14 -2.15
CA THR A 36 11.46 19.31 -2.42
C THR A 36 10.99 18.64 -3.71
N ASP A 37 11.91 18.32 -4.63
CA ASP A 37 11.67 17.56 -5.86
C ASP A 37 11.65 16.04 -5.63
N THR A 38 12.07 15.57 -4.46
CA THR A 38 12.17 14.15 -4.13
C THR A 38 10.86 13.67 -3.49
N VAL A 39 9.79 13.62 -4.29
CA VAL A 39 8.50 13.07 -3.85
C VAL A 39 8.20 11.82 -4.67
N HIS A 40 7.90 10.71 -4.01
CA HIS A 40 7.53 9.47 -4.68
C HIS A 40 6.27 8.89 -4.07
N LYS A 41 5.34 8.47 -4.92
CA LYS A 41 4.03 7.98 -4.54
C LYS A 41 3.94 6.50 -4.93
N PHE A 42 3.72 5.65 -3.95
CA PHE A 42 3.54 4.21 -4.12
C PHE A 42 2.06 3.87 -4.05
N SER A 43 1.56 3.15 -5.06
CA SER A 43 0.22 2.57 -5.03
C SER A 43 0.29 1.13 -4.53
N ILE A 44 -0.05 0.93 -3.26
CA ILE A 44 -0.01 -0.38 -2.61
C ILE A 44 -1.41 -1.01 -2.73
N GLY A 45 -1.53 -2.06 -3.54
CA GLY A 45 -2.75 -2.89 -3.58
C GLY A 45 -3.06 -3.47 -2.20
N GLY A 46 -4.28 -3.95 -1.96
CA GLY A 46 -4.80 -4.46 -0.67
C GLY A 46 -4.03 -5.61 0.01
N VAL A 47 -2.79 -5.90 -0.38
CA VAL A 47 -1.92 -6.94 0.13
C VAL A 47 -1.15 -6.44 1.36
N ALA A 48 -1.61 -6.83 2.55
CA ALA A 48 -0.85 -6.67 3.78
C ALA A 48 0.33 -7.66 3.85
N GLN A 49 1.27 -7.45 4.79
CA GLN A 49 2.39 -8.36 5.07
C GLN A 49 3.30 -8.69 3.87
N ARG A 50 3.36 -7.79 2.89
CA ARG A 50 4.33 -7.84 1.79
C ARG A 50 5.36 -6.74 1.99
N CYS A 51 6.63 -7.09 1.84
CA CYS A 51 7.72 -6.11 1.88
C CYS A 51 7.90 -5.48 0.50
N PHE A 52 7.84 -4.15 0.44
CA PHE A 52 8.03 -3.38 -0.78
C PHE A 52 9.37 -2.66 -0.72
N ASN A 53 10.39 -3.20 -1.39
CA ASN A 53 11.70 -2.58 -1.55
C ASN A 53 11.60 -1.40 -2.52
N ILE A 54 12.17 -0.24 -2.16
CA ILE A 54 12.08 1.01 -2.92
C ILE A 54 13.43 1.55 -3.42
N ASN A 55 14.54 0.84 -3.15
CA ASN A 55 15.90 1.36 -3.36
C ASN A 55 16.23 1.70 -4.83
N THR A 56 15.49 1.15 -5.79
CA THR A 56 15.73 1.40 -7.21
C THR A 56 15.13 2.72 -7.72
N CYS A 57 14.06 3.24 -7.10
CA CYS A 57 13.33 4.44 -7.56
C CYS A 57 13.30 5.59 -6.55
N PHE A 58 13.54 5.33 -5.27
CA PHE A 58 13.71 6.39 -4.28
C PHE A 58 15.18 6.44 -3.83
N LYS A 59 15.94 7.35 -4.42
CA LYS A 59 17.35 7.56 -4.10
C LYS A 59 17.51 8.89 -3.38
N GLY A 60 17.47 8.87 -2.06
CA GLY A 60 17.75 10.07 -1.29
C GLY A 60 17.41 9.97 0.18
N PRO A 61 17.88 10.95 0.96
CA PRO A 61 17.52 11.09 2.36
C PRO A 61 16.01 11.25 2.54
N SER A 62 15.34 10.24 3.09
CA SER A 62 13.92 10.27 3.44
C SER A 62 13.66 11.20 4.64
N LYS A 63 12.72 12.14 4.49
CA LYS A 63 12.33 13.14 5.50
C LYS A 63 11.04 12.79 6.22
N SER A 64 10.01 12.45 5.47
CA SER A 64 8.71 12.09 6.02
C SER A 64 7.94 11.20 5.07
N ALA A 65 6.84 10.64 5.56
CA ALA A 65 5.87 9.95 4.74
C ALA A 65 4.45 10.36 5.13
N THR A 66 3.53 10.25 4.17
CA THR A 66 2.09 10.29 4.39
C THR A 66 1.45 9.07 3.76
N TRP A 67 0.28 8.70 4.24
CA TRP A 67 -0.50 7.64 3.62
C TRP A 67 -1.98 7.94 3.67
N ASN A 68 -2.71 7.34 2.73
CA ASN A 68 -4.16 7.49 2.61
C ASN A 68 -4.83 6.16 2.24
N GLY A 69 -6.01 5.95 2.80
CA GLY A 69 -6.87 4.81 2.48
C GLY A 69 -6.36 3.48 3.04
N VAL A 70 -5.41 3.51 3.98
CA VAL A 70 -4.88 2.30 4.62
C VAL A 70 -5.98 1.64 5.46
N LYS A 71 -6.04 0.30 5.46
CA LYS A 71 -7.05 -0.43 6.26
C LYS A 71 -6.95 -0.01 7.73
N LYS A 72 -8.10 0.29 8.35
CA LYS A 72 -8.19 0.61 9.79
C LYS A 72 -7.53 -0.48 10.63
N ASN A 73 -6.92 -0.09 11.75
CA ASN A 73 -6.23 -0.98 12.69
C ASN A 73 -5.03 -1.73 12.08
N THR A 74 -4.41 -1.16 11.04
CA THR A 74 -3.12 -1.63 10.52
C THR A 74 -2.05 -0.58 10.81
N ASN A 75 -0.78 -0.90 10.55
CA ASN A 75 0.31 0.07 10.66
C ASN A 75 1.03 0.18 9.31
N VAL A 76 1.48 1.39 8.97
CA VAL A 76 2.40 1.61 7.86
C VAL A 76 3.81 1.61 8.42
N VAL A 77 4.63 0.65 8.00
CA VAL A 77 5.96 0.44 8.59
C VAL A 77 7.04 0.66 7.55
N PHE A 78 8.03 1.46 7.93
CA PHE A 78 9.19 1.81 7.13
C PHE A 78 10.42 1.11 7.70
N TYR A 79 11.25 0.55 6.83
CA TYR A 79 12.43 -0.23 7.21
C TYR A 79 13.69 0.34 6.60
N SER A 80 14.80 0.16 7.32
CA SER A 80 16.10 0.64 6.86
C SER A 80 16.88 -0.36 6.04
N ASN A 81 16.31 -1.53 5.81
CA ASN A 81 16.82 -2.52 4.89
C ASN A 81 15.73 -2.92 3.91
N GLU A 82 16.20 -3.46 2.80
CA GLU A 82 15.41 -3.88 1.64
C GLU A 82 14.45 -5.06 1.92
N ASN A 83 14.68 -5.78 3.02
CA ASN A 83 14.00 -7.05 3.31
C ASN A 83 12.99 -6.94 4.46
N CYS A 84 12.68 -5.72 4.91
CA CYS A 84 11.75 -5.43 6.01
C CYS A 84 12.10 -6.13 7.33
N GLN A 85 13.35 -6.01 7.77
CA GLN A 85 13.85 -6.62 9.00
C GLN A 85 14.35 -5.59 10.02
N THR A 86 14.46 -6.01 11.29
CA THR A 86 15.18 -5.30 12.39
C THR A 86 14.73 -3.85 12.66
N HIS A 87 15.40 -2.87 12.04
CA HIS A 87 15.26 -1.44 12.32
C HIS A 87 14.14 -0.81 11.48
N LYS A 88 13.19 -0.19 12.19
CA LYS A 88 11.91 0.24 11.61
C LYS A 88 11.32 1.45 12.31
N ALA A 89 10.54 2.22 11.56
CA ALA A 89 9.63 3.25 12.07
C ALA A 89 8.18 2.86 11.77
N ILE A 90 7.28 3.10 12.71
CA ILE A 90 5.89 2.62 12.67
C ILE A 90 4.94 3.83 12.67
N GLY A 91 4.26 4.04 11.55
CA GLY A 91 3.09 4.91 11.43
C GLY A 91 1.83 4.18 11.89
N ARG A 92 1.20 4.66 12.96
CA ARG A 92 0.03 4.01 13.60
C ARG A 92 -1.31 4.65 13.23
N GLU A 93 -1.28 5.88 12.76
CA GLU A 93 -2.49 6.61 12.36
C GLU A 93 -3.10 5.91 11.14
N THR A 94 -4.31 5.39 11.24
CA THR A 94 -5.04 4.80 10.12
C THR A 94 -6.49 5.25 10.15
N PRO A 95 -7.14 5.42 8.97
CA PRO A 95 -6.71 5.03 7.63
C PRO A 95 -5.72 5.97 6.95
N ASP A 96 -5.60 7.19 7.46
CA ASP A 96 -4.75 8.24 6.93
C ASP A 96 -3.81 8.72 8.03
N GLY A 97 -2.62 9.17 7.65
CA GLY A 97 -1.64 9.61 8.63
C GLY A 97 -0.37 10.16 8.02
N ALA A 98 0.50 10.64 8.90
CA ALA A 98 1.82 11.13 8.56
C ALA A 98 2.87 10.66 9.57
N LEU A 99 4.12 10.61 9.13
CA LEU A 99 5.26 10.35 9.98
C LEU A 99 6.45 11.20 9.54
N TYR A 100 6.92 12.06 10.43
CA TYR A 100 8.22 12.72 10.28
C TYR A 100 9.29 11.81 10.86
N PHE A 101 10.28 11.42 10.04
CA PHE A 101 11.27 10.44 10.46
C PHE A 101 12.26 10.99 11.51
N SER A 102 12.41 12.31 11.58
CA SER A 102 13.15 12.99 12.65
C SER A 102 12.60 12.68 14.03
N ASP A 103 11.28 12.64 14.16
CA ASP A 103 10.58 12.55 15.44
C ASP A 103 10.73 11.17 16.08
N VAL A 104 11.15 10.18 15.28
CA VAL A 104 11.34 8.79 15.67
C VAL A 104 12.78 8.30 15.44
N ASN A 105 13.74 9.21 15.25
CA ASN A 105 15.15 8.90 15.01
C ASN A 105 15.38 7.91 13.84
N PHE A 106 14.59 8.04 12.78
CA PHE A 106 14.62 7.18 11.59
C PHE A 106 14.96 7.97 10.31
N TYR A 107 15.43 9.20 10.46
CA TYR A 107 15.73 10.11 9.35
C TYR A 107 16.74 9.49 8.37
N HIS A 108 16.54 9.73 7.08
CA HIS A 108 17.40 9.29 5.97
C HIS A 108 17.49 7.78 5.70
N ASN A 109 16.77 6.95 6.44
CA ASN A 109 17.03 5.51 6.44
C ASN A 109 16.05 4.67 5.62
N VAL A 110 14.98 5.21 5.04
CA VAL A 110 13.92 4.36 4.42
C VAL A 110 14.42 3.63 3.17
N ALA A 111 14.35 2.30 3.19
CA ALA A 111 14.70 1.39 2.08
C ALA A 111 13.56 0.44 1.69
N ALA A 112 12.58 0.22 2.57
CA ALA A 112 11.40 -0.59 2.27
C ALA A 112 10.17 -0.17 3.09
N ILE A 113 8.99 -0.56 2.61
CA ILE A 113 7.68 -0.26 3.19
C ILE A 113 6.90 -1.57 3.37
N MET A 114 6.16 -1.72 4.47
CA MET A 114 5.23 -2.84 4.67
C MET A 114 3.99 -2.40 5.44
N ILE A 115 2.83 -2.92 5.05
CA ILE A 115 1.58 -2.74 5.79
C ILE A 115 1.41 -3.90 6.78
N TRP A 116 1.40 -3.57 8.07
CA TRP A 116 1.21 -4.53 9.16
C TRP A 116 -0.25 -4.66 9.54
N GLU A 117 -0.87 -5.77 9.13
CA GLU A 117 -2.20 -6.16 9.62
C GLU A 117 -2.13 -7.17 10.78
N MET A 118 -1.46 -8.31 10.57
CA MET A 118 -1.44 -9.40 11.55
C MET A 118 -0.14 -9.55 12.37
N GLY A 119 0.98 -8.99 11.90
CA GLY A 119 2.28 -9.22 12.52
C GLY A 119 3.43 -8.42 11.89
N GLN A 120 4.65 -8.74 12.31
CA GLN A 120 5.86 -7.99 11.96
C GLN A 120 6.64 -8.57 10.78
N TYR A 121 6.23 -9.72 10.24
CA TYR A 121 6.97 -10.49 9.26
C TYR A 121 6.33 -10.44 7.88
N ALA A 122 7.13 -10.32 6.83
CA ALA A 122 6.68 -10.31 5.44
C ALA A 122 6.23 -11.71 4.95
N THR A 123 5.10 -12.20 5.44
CA THR A 123 4.56 -13.52 5.07
C THR A 123 4.12 -13.62 3.62
N ASN A 124 3.83 -12.48 2.97
CA ASN A 124 3.45 -12.41 1.56
C ASN A 124 4.64 -12.10 0.64
N GLY A 125 5.87 -12.30 1.13
CA GLY A 125 7.11 -12.19 0.38
C GLY A 125 7.60 -10.75 0.21
N ILE A 126 8.58 -10.60 -0.68
CA ILE A 126 9.26 -9.34 -0.99
C ILE A 126 8.95 -8.98 -2.45
N ALA A 127 8.69 -7.72 -2.73
CA ALA A 127 8.51 -7.17 -4.07
C ALA A 127 9.31 -5.88 -4.22
N ASN A 128 9.73 -5.60 -5.46
CA ASN A 128 10.27 -4.30 -5.82
C ASN A 128 9.11 -3.35 -6.15
N ALA A 129 8.88 -2.33 -5.33
CA ALA A 129 7.78 -1.38 -5.49
C ALA A 129 7.92 -0.58 -6.80
N CYS A 130 9.17 -0.23 -7.15
CA CYS A 130 9.48 0.58 -8.31
C CYS A 130 9.09 -0.10 -9.62
N TYR A 131 9.32 -1.41 -9.71
CA TYR A 131 8.90 -2.20 -10.87
C TYR A 131 7.38 -2.28 -10.98
N LEU A 132 6.67 -2.37 -9.85
CA LEU A 132 5.20 -2.40 -9.86
C LEU A 132 4.62 -1.08 -10.37
N ASP A 133 5.19 0.06 -9.99
CA ASP A 133 4.74 1.37 -10.47
C ASP A 133 5.08 1.59 -11.96
N GLU A 134 6.28 1.19 -12.42
CA GLU A 134 6.66 1.25 -13.84
C GLU A 134 5.75 0.38 -14.71
N HIS A 135 5.46 -0.85 -14.30
CA HIS A 135 4.60 -1.76 -15.05
C HIS A 135 3.11 -1.43 -14.95
N ALA A 136 2.66 -0.84 -13.84
CA ALA A 136 1.32 -0.26 -13.76
C ALA A 136 1.16 0.88 -14.78
N THR A 137 2.19 1.72 -14.92
CA THR A 137 2.22 2.83 -15.90
C THR A 137 2.31 2.32 -17.35
N ALA A 138 3.11 1.28 -17.59
CA ALA A 138 3.23 0.65 -18.92
C ALA A 138 1.91 -0.02 -19.37
N ASN A 139 1.21 -0.73 -18.46
CA ASN A 139 -0.07 -1.35 -18.77
C ASN A 139 -1.22 -0.33 -18.93
N SER A 140 -1.14 0.85 -18.29
CA SER A 140 -2.09 1.94 -18.56
C SER A 140 -1.87 2.63 -19.91
N SER A 141 -0.71 2.40 -20.55
CA SER A 141 -0.35 3.00 -21.84
C SER A 141 -0.74 2.15 -23.05
N ILE A 142 -1.27 0.93 -22.86
CA ILE A 142 -1.59 -0.04 -23.94
C ILE A 142 -3.11 -0.11 -24.23
N ASN A 143 -3.92 0.87 -23.80
CA ASN A 143 -5.36 0.92 -24.13
C ASN A 143 -5.81 2.21 -24.83
N ILE A 144 -4.94 2.86 -25.61
CA ILE A 144 -5.39 3.81 -26.63
C ILE A 144 -4.79 3.38 -27.98
N LEU A 145 -5.58 2.59 -28.70
CA LEU A 145 -5.66 2.37 -30.15
C LEU A 145 -5.99 0.90 -30.44
N ALA A 146 -7.29 0.58 -30.35
CA ALA A 146 -7.94 -0.46 -31.15
C ALA A 146 -9.27 0.12 -31.64
#